data_AF-A0A7S1H832-F1
#
_entry.id   AF-A0A7S1H832-F1
#
_cell.length_a   1.000
_cell.length_b   1.000
_cell.length_c   1.000
_cell.angle_alpha   90.00
_cell.angle_beta   90.00
_cell.angle_gamma   90.00
#
_symmetry.space_group_name_H-M   'P 1'
#
loop_
_entity.id
_entity.type
_entity.pdbx_description
1 polymer ?
#
loop_
_entity_poly.entity_id
_entity_poly.type
_entity_poly.pdbx_seq_one_letter_code
_entity_poly.pdbx_strand_id
1 'polypeptide(L)'
;HGVFDQQSLEGAFEDVRKEVAVGGKKKEAKADKVHLLDSRRGQAIGIMLSRFKCSVEAIGRAVERMDARLLSADQVQALRSYLPTDDEAQALAAYKGDTALLGQPEVYFKRMLEVPLLAQRLEAFHFLLTFEQRVRALRASAGCVADACRQVLGSRSLRAVLATVLLVGNALNANTFA
;
A
#
# COMPACT_ATOMS: atom_id res chain seq x y z
N HIS A 1 -35.25 13.61 1.07
CA HIS A 1 -35.95 12.32 1.12
C HIS A 1 -35.30 11.36 0.13
N GLY A 2 -34.29 10.59 0.57
CA GLY A 2 -33.72 9.49 -0.23
C GLY A 2 -34.63 8.28 -0.06
N VAL A 3 -35.38 7.94 -1.10
CA VAL A 3 -36.27 6.78 -1.10
C VAL A 3 -35.38 5.54 -1.12
N PHE A 4 -35.44 4.76 -0.05
CA PHE A 4 -34.76 3.47 0.03
C PHE A 4 -35.46 2.52 -0.94
N ASP A 5 -34.75 2.09 -2.00
CA ASP A 5 -35.29 1.20 -3.01
C ASP A 5 -35.18 -0.26 -2.55
N GLN A 6 -36.25 -0.71 -1.91
CA GLN A 6 -36.35 -2.06 -1.39
C GLN A 6 -36.31 -3.13 -2.50
N GLN A 7 -36.76 -2.80 -3.72
CA GLN A 7 -36.74 -3.74 -4.85
C GLN A 7 -35.32 -3.98 -5.37
N SER A 8 -34.50 -2.92 -5.42
CA SER A 8 -33.08 -3.06 -5.75
C SER A 8 -32.32 -3.88 -4.71
N LEU A 9 -32.70 -3.78 -3.44
CA LEU A 9 -32.08 -4.54 -2.36
C LEU A 9 -32.49 -6.02 -2.42
N GLU A 10 -33.79 -6.30 -2.55
CA GLU A 10 -34.32 -7.66 -2.68
C GLU A 10 -33.77 -8.37 -3.92
N GLY A 11 -33.61 -7.68 -5.05
CA GLY A 11 -32.95 -8.22 -6.24
C GLY A 11 -31.51 -8.65 -5.98
N ALA A 12 -30.72 -7.82 -5.30
CA ALA A 12 -29.34 -8.16 -4.95
C ALA A 12 -29.24 -9.37 -4.01
N PHE A 13 -30.20 -9.56 -3.10
CA PHE A 13 -30.22 -10.72 -2.20
C PHE A 13 -30.84 -11.98 -2.82
N GLU A 14 -31.78 -11.85 -3.76
CA GLU A 14 -32.29 -12.98 -4.55
C GLU A 14 -31.25 -13.52 -5.51
N ASP A 15 -30.45 -12.66 -6.15
CA ASP A 15 -29.35 -13.09 -7.00
C ASP A 15 -28.30 -13.86 -6.19
N VAL A 16 -28.01 -13.43 -4.96
CA VAL A 16 -27.17 -14.19 -4.02
C VAL A 16 -27.83 -15.53 -3.64
N ARG A 17 -29.15 -15.58 -3.41
CA ARG A 17 -29.85 -16.85 -3.10
C ARG A 17 -29.91 -17.80 -4.29
N LYS A 18 -30.06 -17.30 -5.52
CA LYS A 18 -30.02 -18.12 -6.74
C LYS A 18 -28.59 -18.59 -7.03
N GLU A 19 -27.57 -17.77 -6.79
CA GLU A 19 -26.16 -18.24 -6.84
C GLU A 19 -25.87 -19.31 -5.79
N VAL A 20 -26.41 -19.18 -4.58
CA VAL A 20 -26.25 -20.18 -3.51
C VAL A 20 -27.07 -21.46 -3.77
N ALA A 21 -28.28 -21.35 -4.34
CA ALA A 21 -29.16 -22.49 -4.62
C ALA A 21 -28.80 -23.26 -5.90
N VAL A 22 -28.17 -22.61 -6.89
CA VAL A 22 -27.59 -23.26 -8.08
C VAL A 22 -26.12 -23.68 -7.85
N GLY A 23 -25.55 -23.29 -6.71
CA GLY A 23 -24.20 -23.61 -6.23
C GLY A 23 -24.02 -25.02 -5.67
N GLY A 24 -24.98 -25.93 -5.84
CA GLY A 24 -24.76 -27.38 -5.81
C GLY A 24 -23.92 -27.85 -7.00
N LYS A 25 -22.89 -27.09 -7.40
CA LYS A 25 -21.88 -27.57 -8.33
C LYS A 25 -21.14 -28.69 -7.60
N LYS A 26 -21.30 -29.92 -8.12
CA LYS A 26 -20.28 -30.97 -8.08
C LYS A 26 -18.92 -30.29 -7.94
N LYS A 27 -18.18 -30.61 -6.88
CA LYS A 27 -16.73 -30.43 -6.88
C LYS A 27 -16.24 -31.18 -8.11
N GLU A 28 -16.16 -30.50 -9.25
CA GLU A 28 -15.23 -30.87 -10.30
C GLU A 28 -13.91 -31.02 -9.56
N ALA A 29 -13.35 -32.22 -9.64
CA ALA A 29 -12.05 -32.53 -9.08
C ALA A 29 -11.04 -31.62 -9.79
N LYS A 30 -10.91 -30.37 -9.34
CA LYS A 30 -9.70 -29.60 -9.51
C LYS A 30 -8.63 -30.48 -8.88
N ALA A 31 -7.76 -31.01 -9.71
CA ALA A 31 -6.57 -31.74 -9.29
C ALA A 31 -6.03 -31.07 -8.02
N ASP A 32 -5.87 -31.85 -6.94
CA ASP A 32 -5.43 -31.34 -5.65
C ASP A 32 -4.18 -30.50 -5.87
N LYS A 33 -4.34 -29.18 -5.72
CA LYS A 33 -3.22 -28.28 -5.89
C LYS A 33 -2.29 -28.50 -4.72
N VAL A 34 -1.00 -28.63 -5.02
CA VAL A 34 0.02 -28.80 -4.00
C VAL A 34 0.27 -27.44 -3.34
N HIS A 35 0.04 -27.41 -2.03
CA HIS A 35 0.30 -26.26 -1.18
C HIS A 35 1.55 -26.54 -0.35
N LEU A 36 2.56 -25.70 -0.52
CA LEU A 36 3.84 -25.80 0.18
C LEU A 36 3.98 -24.72 1.25
N LEU A 37 3.27 -23.61 1.07
CA LEU A 37 3.20 -22.54 2.05
C LEU A 37 2.17 -22.88 3.13
N ASP A 38 2.36 -22.33 4.32
CA ASP A 38 1.33 -22.44 5.35
C ASP A 38 0.03 -21.78 4.88
N SER A 39 -1.10 -22.33 5.31
CA SER A 39 -2.43 -21.88 4.85
C SER A 39 -2.66 -20.39 5.06
N ARG A 40 -2.17 -19.80 6.16
CA ARG A 40 -2.39 -18.38 6.46
C ARG A 40 -1.57 -17.50 5.51
N ARG A 41 -0.32 -17.87 5.26
CA ARG A 41 0.59 -17.19 4.34
C ARG A 41 0.10 -17.30 2.89
N GLY A 42 -0.28 -18.50 2.45
CA GLY A 42 -0.86 -18.73 1.13
C GLY A 42 -2.14 -17.90 0.90
N GLN A 43 -3.03 -17.80 1.89
CA GLN A 43 -4.21 -16.94 1.83
C GLN A 43 -3.85 -15.46 1.74
N ALA A 44 -2.90 -14.97 2.55
CA ALA A 44 -2.47 -13.58 2.51
C ALA A 44 -1.89 -13.19 1.15
N ILE A 45 -1.07 -14.07 0.55
CA ILE A 45 -0.54 -13.88 -0.81
C ILE A 45 -1.66 -13.94 -1.84
N GLY A 46 -2.61 -14.86 -1.71
CA GLY A 46 -3.77 -14.94 -2.60
C GLY A 46 -4.61 -13.65 -2.60
N ILE A 47 -4.86 -13.08 -1.42
CA ILE A 47 -5.55 -11.79 -1.26
C ILE A 47 -4.72 -10.65 -1.85
N MET A 48 -3.41 -10.67 -1.65
CA MET A 48 -2.53 -9.68 -2.27
C MET A 48 -2.60 -9.78 -3.81
N LEU A 49 -2.51 -10.99 -4.37
CA LEU A 49 -2.57 -11.25 -5.81
C LEU A 49 -3.90 -10.86 -6.45
N SER A 50 -5.03 -10.97 -5.73
CA SER A 50 -6.34 -10.57 -6.25
C SER A 50 -6.45 -9.06 -6.54
N ARG A 51 -5.55 -8.25 -5.95
CA ARG A 51 -5.44 -6.80 -6.23
C ARG A 51 -4.73 -6.49 -7.57
N PHE A 52 -4.13 -7.49 -8.21
CA PHE A 52 -3.47 -7.36 -9.50
C PHE A 52 -4.41 -7.82 -10.61
N LYS A 53 -4.63 -6.97 -11.61
CA LYS A 53 -5.47 -7.30 -12.78
C LYS A 53 -4.70 -8.01 -13.90
N CYS A 54 -3.53 -8.57 -13.60
CA CYS A 54 -2.64 -9.20 -14.56
C CYS A 54 -2.10 -10.54 -14.05
N SER A 55 -1.53 -11.35 -14.95
CA SER A 55 -0.98 -12.66 -14.58
C SER A 55 0.29 -12.53 -13.75
N VAL A 56 0.60 -13.57 -12.96
CA VAL A 56 1.86 -13.67 -12.18
C VAL A 56 3.09 -13.41 -13.07
N GLU A 57 3.07 -13.95 -14.29
CA GLU A 57 4.10 -13.69 -15.30
C GLU A 57 4.24 -12.22 -15.69
N ALA A 58 3.11 -11.53 -15.85
CA ALA A 58 3.11 -10.11 -16.14
C ALA A 58 3.64 -9.30 -14.95
N ILE A 59 3.32 -9.69 -13.71
CA ILE A 59 3.86 -9.06 -12.50
C ILE A 59 5.39 -9.21 -12.47
N GLY A 60 5.91 -10.43 -12.64
CA GLY A 60 7.36 -10.70 -12.66
C GLY A 60 8.10 -9.85 -13.70
N ARG A 61 7.57 -9.81 -14.94
CA ARG A 61 8.14 -8.96 -16.00
C ARG A 61 8.04 -7.47 -15.70
N ALA A 62 6.93 -7.02 -15.10
CA ALA A 62 6.75 -5.62 -14.74
C ALA A 62 7.75 -5.19 -13.66
N VAL A 63 8.03 -6.05 -12.67
CA VAL A 63 9.08 -5.81 -11.66
C VAL A 63 10.46 -5.79 -12.30
N GLU A 64 10.77 -6.78 -13.15
CA GLU A 64 12.04 -6.87 -13.87
C GLU A 64 12.31 -5.67 -14.80
N ARG A 65 11.27 -5.08 -15.38
CA ARG A 65 11.37 -3.89 -16.23
C ARG A 65 11.11 -2.58 -15.50
N MET A 66 10.75 -2.63 -14.21
CA MET A 66 10.27 -1.48 -13.43
C MET A 66 9.19 -0.67 -14.19
N ASP A 67 8.21 -1.39 -14.78
CA ASP A 67 7.18 -0.78 -15.62
C ASP A 67 6.10 -0.09 -14.79
N ALA A 68 6.24 1.23 -14.62
CA ALA A 68 5.32 2.10 -13.89
C ALA A 68 3.90 2.16 -14.45
N ARG A 69 3.64 1.63 -15.66
CA ARG A 69 2.29 1.60 -16.26
C ARG A 69 1.46 0.41 -15.77
N LEU A 70 2.13 -0.67 -15.35
CA LEU A 70 1.48 -1.91 -14.92
C LEU A 70 1.37 -2.02 -13.40
N LEU A 71 2.29 -1.39 -12.66
CA LEU A 71 2.38 -1.50 -11.21
C LEU A 71 2.34 -0.11 -10.56
N SER A 72 1.39 0.10 -9.65
CA SER A 72 1.31 1.31 -8.82
C SER A 72 2.26 1.24 -7.62
N ALA A 73 2.53 2.39 -6.99
CA ALA A 73 3.40 2.47 -5.80
C ALA A 73 2.91 1.55 -4.66
N ASP A 74 1.59 1.48 -4.45
CA ASP A 74 0.96 0.62 -3.44
C ASP A 74 1.09 -0.86 -3.78
N GLN A 75 0.95 -1.22 -5.05
CA GLN A 75 1.15 -2.59 -5.51
C GLN A 75 2.61 -3.02 -5.34
N VAL A 76 3.57 -2.17 -5.72
CA VAL A 76 5.00 -2.46 -5.50
C VAL A 76 5.30 -2.57 -4.00
N GLN A 77 4.72 -1.72 -3.16
CA GLN A 77 4.88 -1.81 -1.72
C GLN A 77 4.29 -3.12 -1.16
N ALA A 78 3.13 -3.56 -1.67
CA ALA A 78 2.56 -4.85 -1.29
C ALA A 78 3.50 -6.00 -1.67
N LEU A 79 4.05 -6.02 -2.89
CA LEU A 79 5.01 -7.04 -3.33
C LEU A 79 6.25 -7.08 -2.40
N ARG A 80 6.74 -5.93 -1.94
CA ARG A 80 7.85 -5.84 -0.97
C ARG A 80 7.51 -6.45 0.38
N SER A 81 6.27 -6.32 0.83
CA SER A 81 5.81 -6.90 2.09
C SER A 81 5.61 -8.42 2.03
N TYR A 82 5.47 -8.98 0.82
CA TYR A 82 5.28 -10.40 0.56
C TYR A 82 6.42 -10.97 -0.29
N LEU A 83 7.66 -10.75 0.17
CA LEU A 83 8.82 -11.45 -0.37
C LEU A 83 8.88 -12.88 0.17
N PRO A 84 9.36 -13.85 -0.65
CA PRO A 84 9.65 -15.19 -0.18
C PRO A 84 10.70 -15.13 0.94
N THR A 85 10.51 -15.90 2.01
CA THR A 85 11.57 -16.16 3.00
C THR A 85 12.54 -17.21 2.48
N ASP A 86 13.73 -17.30 3.09
CA ASP A 86 14.72 -18.30 2.70
C ASP A 86 14.18 -19.74 2.87
N ASP A 87 13.42 -19.99 3.93
CA ASP A 87 12.75 -21.28 4.16
C ASP A 87 11.72 -21.60 3.08
N GLU A 88 10.89 -20.62 2.69
CA GLU A 88 9.89 -20.76 1.62
C GLU A 88 10.57 -21.01 0.27
N ALA A 89 11.66 -20.30 -0.01
CA ALA A 89 12.46 -20.47 -1.21
C ALA A 89 13.10 -21.87 -1.27
N GLN A 90 13.64 -22.35 -0.15
CA GLN A 90 14.22 -23.69 -0.05
C GLN A 90 13.15 -24.78 -0.21
N ALA A 91 11.98 -24.62 0.40
CA ALA A 91 10.86 -25.55 0.23
C ALA A 91 10.39 -25.64 -1.23
N LEU A 92 10.33 -24.49 -1.93
CA LEU A 92 9.97 -24.43 -3.35
C LEU A 92 11.06 -25.02 -4.26
N ALA A 93 12.34 -24.88 -3.90
CA ALA A 93 13.47 -25.47 -4.61
C ALA A 93 13.56 -26.99 -4.39
N ALA A 94 13.22 -27.48 -3.21
CA ALA A 94 13.21 -28.90 -2.87
C ALA A 94 12.03 -29.66 -3.51
N TYR A 95 11.01 -28.96 -3.99
CA TYR A 95 9.86 -29.56 -4.63
C TYR A 95 10.20 -30.15 -6.00
N LYS A 96 10.18 -31.49 -6.10
CA LYS A 96 10.45 -32.27 -7.32
C LYS A 96 9.18 -32.70 -8.08
N GLY A 97 8.00 -32.28 -7.63
CA GLY A 97 6.73 -32.61 -8.27
C GLY A 97 6.44 -31.72 -9.49
N ASP A 98 5.25 -31.91 -10.09
CA ASP A 98 4.81 -31.11 -11.22
C ASP A 98 4.48 -29.68 -10.80
N THR A 99 5.21 -28.72 -11.36
CA THR A 99 4.99 -27.29 -11.13
C THR A 99 3.62 -26.79 -11.56
N ALA A 100 2.95 -27.48 -12.49
CA ALA A 100 1.60 -27.14 -12.93
C ALA A 100 0.53 -27.43 -11.85
N LEU A 101 0.85 -28.28 -10.87
CA LEU A 101 -0.04 -28.60 -9.75
C LEU A 101 0.11 -27.62 -8.58
N LEU A 102 1.06 -26.70 -8.62
CA LEU A 102 1.28 -25.75 -7.52
C LEU A 102 0.11 -24.77 -7.37
N GLY A 103 -0.14 -24.36 -6.13
CA GLY A 103 -1.01 -23.24 -5.81
C GLY A 103 -0.54 -21.93 -6.46
N GLN A 104 -1.48 -20.99 -6.62
CA GLN A 104 -1.16 -19.67 -7.19
C GLN A 104 -0.11 -18.89 -6.38
N PRO A 105 -0.11 -18.94 -5.02
CA PRO A 105 0.95 -18.34 -4.20
C PRO A 105 2.34 -18.92 -4.49
N GLU A 106 2.45 -20.24 -4.64
CA GLU A 106 3.71 -20.94 -4.91
C GLU A 106 4.24 -20.60 -6.32
N VAL A 107 3.35 -20.53 -7.31
CA VAL A 107 3.71 -20.08 -8.67
C VAL A 107 4.21 -18.62 -8.64
N TYR A 108 3.57 -17.76 -7.85
CA TYR A 108 4.04 -16.39 -7.63
C TYR A 108 5.44 -16.33 -7.04
N PHE A 109 5.71 -17.07 -5.96
CA PHE A 109 7.04 -17.09 -5.36
C PHE A 109 8.12 -17.64 -6.29
N LYS A 110 7.84 -18.71 -7.04
CA LYS A 110 8.78 -19.18 -8.08
C LYS A 110 9.10 -18.08 -9.08
N ARG A 111 8.07 -17.40 -9.60
CA ARG A 111 8.29 -16.33 -10.57
C ARG A 111 9.05 -15.13 -9.98
N MET A 112 8.83 -14.81 -8.72
CA MET A 112 9.56 -13.75 -8.03
C MET A 112 11.03 -14.11 -7.77
N LEU A 113 11.32 -15.37 -7.41
CA LEU A 113 12.69 -15.86 -7.15
C LEU A 113 13.58 -15.86 -8.40
N GLU A 114 12.98 -15.92 -9.59
CA GLU A 114 13.71 -15.77 -10.87
C GLU A 114 14.18 -14.34 -11.13
N VAL A 115 13.58 -13.34 -10.47
CA VAL A 115 13.94 -11.93 -10.67
C VAL A 115 15.26 -11.64 -9.93
N PRO A 116 16.32 -11.24 -10.64
CA PRO A 116 17.59 -10.96 -10.00
C PRO A 116 17.49 -9.72 -9.11
N LEU A 117 18.07 -9.82 -7.90
CA LEU A 117 18.10 -8.74 -6.91
C LEU A 117 16.69 -8.19 -6.59
N LEU A 118 15.71 -9.10 -6.47
CA LEU A 118 14.28 -8.77 -6.33
C LEU A 118 14.03 -7.70 -5.24
N ALA A 119 14.60 -7.88 -4.05
CA ALA A 119 14.38 -6.97 -2.93
C ALA A 119 14.86 -5.54 -3.24
N GLN A 120 16.11 -5.40 -3.72
CA GLN A 120 16.71 -4.13 -4.09
C GLN A 120 15.97 -3.49 -5.26
N ARG A 121 15.54 -4.29 -6.23
CA ARG A 121 14.82 -3.83 -7.42
C ARG A 121 13.43 -3.28 -7.05
N LEU A 122 12.69 -3.96 -6.19
CA LEU A 122 11.41 -3.46 -5.70
C LEU A 122 11.57 -2.20 -4.84
N GLU A 123 12.64 -2.11 -4.04
CA GLU A 123 12.96 -0.91 -3.29
C GLU A 123 13.24 0.29 -4.20
N ALA A 124 14.12 0.11 -5.19
CA ALA A 124 14.41 1.12 -6.21
C ALA A 124 13.15 1.52 -6.99
N PHE A 125 12.33 0.54 -7.37
CA PHE A 125 11.11 0.81 -8.14
C PHE A 125 10.08 1.59 -7.31
N HIS A 126 9.86 1.21 -6.05
CA HIS A 126 8.98 1.96 -5.15
C HIS A 126 9.49 3.39 -4.92
N PHE A 127 10.81 3.56 -4.79
CA PHE A 127 11.43 4.89 -4.70
C PHE A 127 11.13 5.72 -5.95
N LEU A 128 11.37 5.19 -7.15
CA LEU A 128 11.09 5.88 -8.41
C LEU A 128 9.63 6.33 -8.53
N LEU A 129 8.68 5.46 -8.14
CA LEU A 129 7.25 5.76 -8.21
C LEU A 129 6.82 6.84 -7.20
N THR A 130 7.50 6.95 -6.05
CA THR A 130 7.09 7.86 -4.96
C THR A 130 7.96 9.12 -4.87
N PHE A 131 9.07 9.19 -5.60
CA PHE A 131 10.06 10.27 -5.48
C PHE A 131 9.46 11.65 -5.68
N GLU A 132 8.77 11.85 -6.81
CA GLU A 132 8.17 13.15 -7.16
C GLU A 132 7.18 13.62 -6.10
N GLN A 133 6.32 12.73 -5.61
CA GLN A 133 5.35 13.06 -4.57
C GLN A 133 6.05 13.43 -3.25
N ARG A 134 7.07 12.67 -2.85
CA ARG A 134 7.86 12.96 -1.64
C ARG A 134 8.56 14.31 -1.73
N VAL A 135 9.19 14.62 -2.88
CA VAL A 135 9.86 15.90 -3.11
C VAL A 135 8.88 17.06 -3.07
N ARG A 136 7.71 16.93 -3.70
CA ARG A 136 6.67 17.97 -3.68
C ARG A 136 6.17 18.23 -2.26
N ALA A 137 5.86 17.18 -1.51
CA ALA A 137 5.40 17.30 -0.12
C ALA A 137 6.46 17.99 0.76
N LEU A 138 7.73 17.59 0.61
CA LEU A 138 8.83 18.20 1.34
C LEU A 138 9.02 19.69 0.99
N ARG A 139 8.98 20.05 -0.29
CA ARG A 139 9.07 21.45 -0.73
C ARG A 139 7.92 22.29 -0.19
N ALA A 140 6.70 21.77 -0.20
CA ALA A 140 5.53 22.49 0.34
C ALA A 140 5.68 22.74 1.84
N SER A 141 6.10 21.73 2.61
CA SER A 141 6.35 21.85 4.05
C SER A 141 7.45 22.87 4.35
N ALA A 142 8.60 22.77 3.66
CA ALA A 142 9.71 23.70 3.82
C ALA A 142 9.33 25.14 3.44
N GLY A 143 8.55 25.32 2.36
CA GLY A 143 8.02 26.61 1.95
C GLY A 143 7.12 27.24 3.01
N CYS A 144 6.19 26.46 3.58
CA CYS A 144 5.31 26.91 4.65
C CYS A 144 6.10 27.44 5.87
N VAL A 145 7.12 26.69 6.30
CA VAL A 145 7.99 27.11 7.42
C VAL A 145 8.76 28.38 7.07
N ALA A 146 9.36 28.44 5.87
CA ALA A 146 10.12 29.60 5.42
C ALA A 146 9.25 30.86 5.36
N ASP A 147 8.01 30.74 4.85
CA ASP A 147 7.06 31.83 4.76
C ASP A 147 6.57 32.27 6.15
N ALA A 148 6.29 31.33 7.06
CA ALA A 148 5.94 31.64 8.44
C ALA A 148 7.06 32.42 9.15
N CYS A 149 8.31 31.95 9.04
CA CYS A 149 9.47 32.67 9.59
C CYS A 149 9.59 34.08 8.99
N ARG A 150 9.44 34.22 7.67
CA ARG A 150 9.50 35.53 6.99
C ARG A 150 8.40 36.46 7.47
N GLN A 151 7.17 35.97 7.64
CA GLN A 151 6.05 36.77 8.12
C GLN A 151 6.26 37.23 9.57
N VAL A 152 6.69 36.33 10.46
CA VAL A 152 6.96 36.66 11.87
C VAL A 152 8.08 37.68 12.00
N LEU A 153 9.22 37.44 11.34
CA LEU A 153 10.39 38.34 11.38
C LEU A 153 10.11 39.67 10.68
N GLY A 154 9.31 39.65 9.61
CA GLY A 154 8.92 40.84 8.84
C GLY A 154 7.84 41.69 9.51
N SER A 155 7.02 41.11 10.39
CA SER A 155 5.85 41.80 10.95
C SER A 155 6.23 42.97 11.86
N ARG A 156 5.94 44.18 11.41
CA ARG A 156 6.06 45.41 12.21
C ARG A 156 4.94 45.49 13.25
N SER A 157 3.72 45.07 12.89
CA SER A 157 2.58 45.07 13.80
C SER A 157 2.79 44.12 14.98
N LEU A 158 3.32 42.92 14.75
CA LEU A 158 3.66 41.98 15.83
C LEU A 158 4.69 42.61 16.78
N ARG A 159 5.73 43.26 16.24
CA ARG A 159 6.71 43.99 17.04
C ARG A 159 6.09 45.12 17.86
N ALA A 160 5.18 45.90 17.27
CA ALA A 160 4.49 46.99 17.96
C ALA A 160 3.58 46.47 19.09
N VAL A 161 2.85 45.37 18.87
CA VAL A 161 2.03 44.73 19.89
C VAL A 161 2.90 44.24 21.04
N LEU A 162 3.98 43.49 20.76
CA LEU A 162 4.90 43.00 21.79
C LEU A 162 5.55 44.15 22.57
N ALA A 163 5.91 45.26 21.92
CA ALA A 163 6.44 46.46 22.58
C ALA A 163 5.40 47.12 23.48
N THR A 164 4.13 47.18 23.06
CA THR A 164 3.03 47.74 23.87
C THR A 164 2.75 46.86 25.09
N VAL A 165 2.71 45.54 24.90
CA VAL A 165 2.56 44.58 26.00
C VAL A 165 3.71 44.72 27.00
N LEU A 166 4.95 44.87 26.51
CA LEU A 166 6.11 45.10 27.36
C LEU A 166 5.99 46.41 28.17
N LEU A 167 5.56 47.50 27.53
CA LEU A 167 5.36 48.80 28.20
C LEU A 167 4.31 48.71 29.31
N VAL A 168 3.14 48.13 29.01
CA VAL A 168 2.05 47.97 29.98
C VAL A 168 2.47 47.02 31.10
N GLY A 169 3.11 45.89 30.77
CA GLY A 169 3.60 44.94 31.76
C GLY A 169 4.61 45.57 32.72
N ASN A 170 5.54 46.38 32.21
CA ASN A 170 6.50 47.11 33.04
C ASN A 170 5.82 48.12 33.96
N ALA A 171 4.82 48.87 33.45
CA ALA A 171 4.09 49.85 34.26
C ALA A 171 3.27 49.19 35.38
N LEU A 172 2.63 48.06 35.10
CA LEU A 172 1.87 47.30 36.11
C LEU A 172 2.79 46.69 37.18
N ASN A 173 3.97 46.20 36.79
CA ASN A 173 4.92 45.56 37.70
C ASN A 173 5.73 46.55 38.54
N ALA A 174 5.78 47.83 38.16
CA ALA A 174 6.49 48.87 38.91
C ALA A 174 5.93 49.09 40.33
N ASN A 175 4.68 48.68 40.59
CA ASN A 175 4.02 48.83 41.89
C ASN A 175 4.12 47.57 42.78
N THR A 176 4.80 46.52 42.32
CA THR A 176 4.88 45.22 43.02
C THR A 176 6.27 44.90 43.57
N PHE A 177 7.30 45.67 43.20
CA PHE A 177 8.69 45.49 43.63
C PHE A 177 9.31 46.75 44.27
N ALA A 178 8.49 47.69 44.74
CA ALA A 178 8.91 48.85 45.53
C ALA A 178 8.76 48.61 47.03
#